data_AF-A0A6G3MDS7-F1
#
_entry.id   AF-A0A6G3MDS7-F1
#
_cell.length_a   1.000
_cell.length_b   1.000
_cell.length_c   1.000
_cell.angle_alpha   90.00
_cell.angle_beta   90.00
_cell.angle_gamma   90.00
#
_symmetry.space_group_name_H-M   'P 1'
#
loop_
_entity.id
_entity.type
_entity.pdbx_description
1 polymer ?
#
loop_
_entity_poly.entity_id
_entity_poly.type
_entity_poly.pdbx_seq_one_letter_code
_entity_poly.pdbx_strand_id
1 'polypeptide(L)'
;MIGCGTGVAPYRGFIQNRAIFKQTSPSSMIGNMILFYGCRNKNIDYLFEDELQKYYHDGILSHIFCAFSRDSEKKYYITQEIIKNKSLIWLNLQKGAHIYICGEAAKILKDVQEAIYIAIQGTSNMDDSQVINYVKDMNRKGRYCVDVW
;
A
#
# COMPACT_ATOMS: atom_id res chain seq x y z
N MET A 1 -0.53 -2.47 1.23
CA MET A 1 -0.72 -2.92 -0.17
C MET A 1 -0.50 -1.72 -1.07
N ILE A 2 0.28 -1.85 -2.14
CA ILE A 2 0.68 -0.74 -3.00
C ILE A 2 0.49 -1.18 -4.45
N GLY A 3 -0.47 -0.58 -5.16
CA GLY A 3 -0.77 -0.97 -6.54
C GLY A 3 -1.20 0.18 -7.42
N CYS A 4 -0.65 0.25 -8.64
CA CYS A 4 -1.05 1.25 -9.63
C CYS A 4 -1.80 0.59 -10.79
N GLY A 5 -2.88 1.23 -11.25
CA GLY A 5 -3.71 0.72 -12.34
C GLY A 5 -4.17 -0.71 -12.05
N THR A 6 -3.92 -1.63 -12.99
CA THR A 6 -4.27 -3.05 -12.84
C THR A 6 -3.53 -3.76 -11.71
N GLY A 7 -2.46 -3.18 -11.15
CA GLY A 7 -1.78 -3.70 -9.96
C GLY A 7 -2.65 -3.74 -8.70
N VAL A 8 -3.86 -3.16 -8.72
CA VAL A 8 -4.84 -3.32 -7.63
C VAL A 8 -5.53 -4.69 -7.63
N ALA A 9 -5.45 -5.44 -8.75
CA ALA A 9 -6.18 -6.69 -8.95
C ALA A 9 -6.02 -7.72 -7.81
N PRO A 10 -4.80 -8.10 -7.37
CA PRO A 10 -4.67 -9.06 -6.26
C PRO A 10 -5.23 -8.52 -4.94
N TYR A 11 -5.16 -7.20 -4.73
CA TYR A 11 -5.64 -6.59 -3.50
C TYR A 11 -7.14 -6.60 -3.37
N ARG A 12 -7.88 -6.54 -4.50
CA ARG A 12 -9.32 -6.77 -4.49
C ARG A 12 -9.67 -8.11 -3.84
N GLY A 13 -8.96 -9.18 -4.22
CA GLY A 13 -9.10 -10.49 -3.60
C GLY A 13 -8.70 -10.53 -2.12
N PHE A 14 -7.60 -9.86 -1.74
CA PHE A 14 -7.19 -9.77 -0.33
C PHE A 14 -8.26 -9.12 0.55
N ILE A 15 -8.85 -8.03 0.06
CA ILE A 15 -9.89 -7.26 0.75
C ILE A 15 -11.17 -8.09 0.86
N GLN A 16 -11.60 -8.74 -0.23
CA GLN A 16 -12.76 -9.63 -0.23
C GLN A 16 -12.59 -10.80 0.75
N ASN A 17 -11.44 -11.47 0.72
CA ASN A 17 -11.16 -12.57 1.64
C ASN A 17 -11.20 -12.10 3.11
N ARG A 18 -10.65 -10.91 3.38
CA ARG A 18 -10.72 -10.31 4.70
C ARG A 18 -12.13 -9.93 5.13
N ALA A 19 -12.95 -9.43 4.21
CA ALA A 19 -14.35 -9.13 4.46
C ALA A 19 -15.14 -10.39 4.84
N ILE A 20 -14.95 -11.48 4.08
CA ILE A 20 -15.53 -12.79 4.38
C ILE A 20 -15.09 -13.27 5.76
N PHE A 21 -13.79 -13.19 6.09
CA PHE A 21 -13.29 -13.56 7.40
C PHE A 21 -13.94 -12.76 8.53
N LYS A 22 -14.10 -11.44 8.37
CA LYS A 22 -14.74 -10.60 9.38
C LYS A 22 -16.23 -10.93 9.55
N GLN A 23 -16.91 -11.29 8.45
CA GLN A 23 -18.31 -11.72 8.49
C GLN A 23 -18.48 -13.08 9.20
N THR A 24 -17.63 -14.06 8.91
CA THR A 24 -17.71 -15.40 9.52
C THR A 24 -17.16 -15.44 10.94
N SER A 25 -16.29 -14.50 11.31
CA SER A 25 -15.65 -14.42 12.62
C SER A 25 -15.76 -13.00 13.22
N PRO A 26 -16.96 -12.54 13.60
CA PRO A 26 -17.20 -11.15 13.99
C PRO A 26 -16.45 -10.70 15.25
N SER A 27 -16.20 -11.62 16.20
CA SER A 27 -15.41 -11.36 17.41
C SER A 27 -13.90 -11.32 17.16
N SER A 28 -13.42 -11.80 16.01
CA SER A 28 -11.99 -11.79 15.69
C SER A 28 -11.50 -10.35 15.48
N MET A 29 -10.37 -10.05 16.13
CA MET A 29 -9.62 -8.82 15.88
C MET A 29 -8.90 -8.94 14.55
N ILE A 30 -8.95 -7.86 13.76
CA ILE A 30 -8.25 -7.75 12.49
C ILE A 30 -7.31 -6.54 12.56
N GLY A 31 -6.05 -6.70 12.13
CA GLY A 31 -5.05 -5.62 12.18
C GLY A 31 -5.34 -4.48 11.19
N ASN A 32 -4.45 -3.52 10.98
CA ASN A 32 -4.68 -2.53 9.92
C ASN A 32 -4.51 -3.16 8.52
N MET A 33 -5.37 -2.77 7.59
CA MET A 33 -5.20 -3.04 6.16
C MET A 33 -5.22 -1.70 5.41
N ILE A 34 -4.09 -1.35 4.80
CA ILE A 34 -3.87 -0.04 4.17
C ILE A 34 -3.61 -0.26 2.68
N LEU A 35 -4.36 0.45 1.85
CA LEU A 35 -4.18 0.46 0.40
C LEU A 35 -3.62 1.80 -0.05
N PHE A 36 -2.47 1.77 -0.74
CA PHE A 36 -2.00 2.86 -1.58
C PHE A 36 -2.35 2.51 -3.03
N TYR A 37 -3.08 3.40 -3.71
CA TYR A 37 -3.54 3.20 -5.08
C TYR A 37 -3.15 4.38 -5.97
N GLY A 38 -2.73 4.10 -7.21
CA GLY A 38 -2.38 5.13 -8.18
C GLY A 38 -3.04 4.91 -9.54
N CYS A 39 -3.62 5.96 -10.11
CA CYS A 39 -4.12 5.95 -11.50
C CYS A 39 -3.93 7.34 -12.16
N ARG A 40 -4.49 7.54 -13.35
CA ARG A 40 -4.35 8.82 -14.06
C ARG A 40 -5.35 9.83 -13.53
N ASN A 41 -6.62 9.49 -13.54
CA ASN A 41 -7.71 10.41 -13.27
C ASN A 41 -8.76 9.73 -12.40
N LYS A 42 -9.19 10.41 -11.34
CA LYS A 42 -10.21 9.87 -10.44
C LYS A 42 -11.47 9.46 -11.18
N ASN A 43 -11.96 10.31 -12.09
CA ASN A 43 -13.24 10.12 -12.77
C ASN A 43 -13.15 9.26 -14.05
N ILE A 44 -11.98 8.70 -14.39
CA ILE A 44 -11.79 7.96 -15.65
C ILE A 44 -11.31 6.54 -15.39
N ASP A 45 -10.23 6.38 -14.62
CA ASP A 45 -9.53 5.09 -14.49
C ASP A 45 -9.28 4.69 -13.02
N TYR A 46 -10.09 5.21 -12.09
CA TYR A 46 -10.12 4.71 -10.72
C TYR A 46 -10.87 3.37 -10.65
N LEU A 47 -10.11 2.29 -10.77
CA LEU A 47 -10.65 0.93 -10.71
C LEU A 47 -11.25 0.61 -9.34
N PHE A 48 -12.47 0.08 -9.36
CA PHE A 48 -13.21 -0.41 -8.20
C PHE A 48 -13.50 0.67 -7.14
N GLU A 49 -13.64 1.94 -7.52
CA GLU A 49 -13.86 3.05 -6.57
C GLU A 49 -14.99 2.73 -5.57
N ASP A 50 -16.21 2.47 -6.04
CA ASP A 50 -17.36 2.22 -5.17
C ASP A 50 -17.14 1.03 -4.22
N GLU A 51 -16.55 -0.05 -4.71
CA GLU A 51 -16.25 -1.25 -3.92
C GLU A 51 -15.19 -0.96 -2.85
N LEU A 52 -14.11 -0.25 -3.21
CA LEU A 52 -13.06 0.13 -2.28
C LEU A 52 -13.58 1.09 -1.21
N GLN A 53 -14.36 2.09 -1.60
CA GLN A 53 -15.00 3.01 -0.66
C GLN A 53 -15.94 2.25 0.27
N LYS A 54 -16.75 1.32 -0.22
CA LYS A 54 -17.59 0.48 0.63
C LYS A 54 -16.77 -0.27 1.68
N TYR A 55 -15.68 -0.93 1.28
CA TYR A 55 -14.82 -1.65 2.23
C TYR A 55 -14.11 -0.76 3.25
N TYR A 56 -13.85 0.50 2.91
CA TYR A 56 -13.36 1.49 3.86
C TYR A 56 -14.43 1.86 4.89
N HIS A 57 -15.66 2.18 4.45
CA HIS A 57 -16.78 2.49 5.34
C HIS A 57 -17.15 1.31 6.25
N ASP A 58 -17.08 0.08 5.73
CA ASP A 58 -17.34 -1.15 6.49
C ASP A 58 -16.18 -1.54 7.43
N GLY A 59 -15.08 -0.76 7.45
CA GLY A 59 -13.92 -0.99 8.32
C GLY A 59 -13.04 -2.18 7.93
N ILE A 60 -13.26 -2.78 6.74
CA ILE A 60 -12.41 -3.85 6.20
C ILE A 60 -11.04 -3.29 5.82
N LEU A 61 -11.05 -2.15 5.12
CA LEU A 61 -9.89 -1.31 4.89
C LEU A 61 -9.82 -0.25 5.98
N SER A 62 -8.67 -0.14 6.62
CA SER A 62 -8.44 0.91 7.62
C SER A 62 -8.14 2.27 6.97
N HIS A 63 -7.51 2.28 5.79
CA HIS A 63 -7.09 3.47 5.08
C HIS A 63 -7.00 3.19 3.57
N ILE A 64 -7.36 4.19 2.77
CA ILE A 64 -7.13 4.22 1.32
C ILE A 64 -6.47 5.55 0.98
N PHE A 65 -5.29 5.48 0.38
CA PHE A 65 -4.57 6.64 -0.12
C PHE A 65 -4.47 6.54 -1.63
N CYS A 66 -5.01 7.54 -2.34
CA CYS A 66 -5.05 7.57 -3.79
C CYS A 66 -4.17 8.67 -4.34
N ALA A 67 -3.47 8.38 -5.43
CA ALA A 67 -2.72 9.36 -6.19
C ALA A 67 -3.20 9.40 -7.65
N PHE A 68 -3.65 10.57 -8.09
CA PHE A 68 -4.17 10.81 -9.43
C PHE A 68 -3.18 11.65 -10.25
N SER A 69 -2.44 10.99 -11.14
CA SER A 69 -1.30 11.61 -11.84
C SER A 69 -1.67 12.65 -12.92
N ARG A 70 -2.96 12.82 -13.22
CA ARG A 70 -3.46 13.71 -14.27
C ARG A 70 -4.68 14.55 -13.86
N ASP A 71 -5.05 14.58 -12.58
CA ASP A 71 -6.15 15.42 -12.10
C ASP A 71 -5.73 16.88 -11.87
N SER A 72 -4.43 17.16 -11.89
CA SER A 72 -3.90 18.53 -11.82
C SER A 72 -2.70 18.70 -12.74
N GLU A 73 -2.30 19.95 -12.97
CA GLU A 73 -1.08 20.27 -13.73
C GLU A 73 0.17 19.64 -13.11
N LYS A 74 0.23 19.60 -11.78
CA LYS A 74 1.32 18.98 -11.04
C LYS A 74 1.12 17.47 -10.97
N LYS A 75 2.11 16.71 -11.43
CA LYS A 75 2.11 15.25 -11.32
C LYS A 75 2.12 14.81 -9.85
N TYR A 76 1.16 13.97 -9.50
CA TYR A 76 1.01 13.38 -8.18
C TYR A 76 0.97 11.85 -8.31
N TYR A 77 1.98 11.17 -7.80
CA TYR A 77 2.11 9.72 -7.88
C TYR A 77 1.97 9.07 -6.50
N ILE A 78 1.84 7.74 -6.53
CA ILE A 78 1.67 6.91 -5.33
C ILE A 78 2.83 7.06 -4.34
N THR A 79 4.04 7.37 -4.83
CA THR A 79 5.24 7.58 -4.01
C THR A 79 5.11 8.79 -3.10
N GLN A 80 4.47 9.87 -3.56
CA GLN A 80 4.16 11.02 -2.70
C GLN A 80 3.21 10.64 -1.56
N GLU A 81 2.18 9.82 -1.83
CA GLU A 81 1.27 9.34 -0.76
C GLU A 81 2.01 8.43 0.23
N ILE A 82 2.91 7.57 -0.23
CA ILE A 82 3.75 6.72 0.64
C ILE A 82 4.58 7.60 1.59
N ILE A 83 5.29 8.60 1.06
CA ILE A 83 6.17 9.47 1.85
C ILE A 83 5.34 10.34 2.83
N LYS A 84 4.21 10.87 2.37
CA LYS A 84 3.31 11.68 3.21
C LYS A 84 2.80 10.89 4.42
N ASN A 85 2.56 9.59 4.27
CA ASN A 85 2.03 8.72 5.31
C ASN A 85 3.11 7.91 6.06
N LYS A 86 4.36 8.38 6.04
CA LYS A 86 5.52 7.69 6.64
C LYS A 86 5.32 7.21 8.08
N SER A 87 4.72 8.03 8.95
CA SER A 87 4.51 7.67 10.37
C SER A 87 3.53 6.51 10.53
N LEU A 88 2.48 6.47 9.70
CA LEU A 88 1.51 5.37 9.70
C LEU A 88 2.17 4.09 9.20
N ILE A 89 2.99 4.16 8.15
CA ILE A 89 3.73 3.01 7.63
C ILE A 89 4.64 2.44 8.71
N TRP A 90 5.51 3.27 9.29
CA TRP A 90 6.47 2.81 10.29
C TRP A 90 5.82 2.21 11.53
N LEU A 91 4.78 2.86 12.07
CA LEU A 91 3.99 2.34 13.20
C LEU A 91 3.46 0.93 12.94
N ASN A 92 2.97 0.65 11.74
CA ASN A 92 2.44 -0.67 11.39
C ASN A 92 3.56 -1.69 11.13
N LEU A 93 4.68 -1.27 10.54
CA LEU A 93 5.84 -2.14 10.34
C LEU A 93 6.44 -2.63 11.66
N GLN A 94 6.48 -1.76 12.67
CA GLN A 94 6.89 -2.12 14.04
C GLN A 94 5.96 -3.17 14.68
N LYS A 95 4.67 -3.18 14.28
CA LYS A 95 3.67 -4.16 14.73
C LYS A 95 3.64 -5.45 13.89
N GLY A 96 4.61 -5.66 13.01
CA GLY A 96 4.69 -6.89 12.22
C GLY A 96 3.98 -6.83 10.86
N ALA A 97 3.56 -5.65 10.38
CA ALA A 97 2.86 -5.54 9.10
C ALA A 97 3.68 -6.05 7.90
N HIS A 98 2.96 -6.44 6.85
CA HIS A 98 3.50 -6.90 5.58
C HIS A 98 3.33 -5.80 4.51
N ILE A 99 4.30 -5.70 3.62
CA ILE A 99 4.25 -4.87 2.41
C ILE A 99 4.02 -5.79 1.21
N TYR A 100 3.07 -5.41 0.37
CA TYR A 100 2.80 -6.05 -0.91
C TYR A 100 2.83 -4.95 -1.98
N ILE A 101 3.55 -5.20 -3.07
CA ILE A 101 3.67 -4.29 -4.22
C ILE A 101 3.24 -5.05 -5.47
N CYS A 102 2.36 -4.46 -6.27
CA CYS A 102 1.89 -5.07 -7.52
C CYS A 102 1.71 -4.03 -8.62
N GLY A 103 2.08 -4.38 -9.85
CA GLY A 103 1.97 -3.51 -11.01
C GLY A 103 3.06 -3.73 -12.05
N GLU A 104 3.14 -2.81 -13.01
CA GLU A 104 4.16 -2.85 -14.07
C GLU A 104 5.54 -2.49 -13.53
N ALA A 105 6.49 -3.43 -13.58
CA ALA A 105 7.78 -3.35 -12.90
C ALA A 105 8.56 -2.09 -13.30
N ALA A 106 8.60 -1.81 -14.61
CA ALA A 106 9.34 -0.70 -15.21
C ALA A 106 8.85 0.68 -14.72
N LYS A 107 7.60 0.78 -14.26
CA LYS A 107 6.99 2.05 -13.85
C LYS A 107 7.00 2.28 -12.34
N ILE A 108 7.02 1.21 -11.55
CA ILE A 108 6.70 1.34 -10.12
C ILE A 108 7.80 0.85 -9.19
N LEU A 109 8.53 -0.21 -9.55
CA LEU A 109 9.27 -0.98 -8.54
C LEU A 109 10.36 -0.17 -7.86
N LYS A 110 11.21 0.49 -8.65
CA LYS A 110 12.32 1.31 -8.12
C LYS A 110 11.80 2.47 -7.28
N ASP A 111 10.93 3.30 -7.85
CA ASP A 111 10.46 4.52 -7.21
C ASP A 111 9.64 4.25 -5.93
N VAL A 112 8.84 3.17 -5.92
CA VAL A 112 8.11 2.75 -4.71
C VAL A 112 9.05 2.21 -3.65
N GLN A 113 10.05 1.43 -4.04
CA GLN A 113 11.05 0.93 -3.09
C GLN A 113 11.82 2.09 -2.44
N GLU A 114 12.25 3.07 -3.24
CA GLU A 114 12.89 4.29 -2.73
C GLU A 114 11.95 5.09 -1.81
N ALA A 115 10.68 5.25 -2.19
CA ALA A 115 9.68 5.92 -1.34
C ALA A 115 9.45 5.21 0.00
N ILE A 116 9.47 3.87 0.01
CA ILE A 116 9.39 3.06 1.24
C ILE A 116 10.62 3.30 2.11
N TYR A 117 11.82 3.33 1.52
CA TYR A 117 13.05 3.62 2.27
C TYR A 117 12.99 5.00 2.92
N ILE A 118 12.63 6.03 2.15
CA ILE A 118 12.46 7.41 2.65
C ILE A 118 11.41 7.45 3.77
N ALA A 119 10.29 6.73 3.62
CA ALA A 119 9.25 6.68 4.64
C ALA A 119 9.74 6.04 5.95
N ILE A 120 10.44 4.90 5.87
CA ILE A 120 11.00 4.22 7.04
C ILE A 120 12.06 5.12 7.68
N GLN A 121 13.01 5.63 6.91
CA GLN A 121 14.07 6.50 7.41
C GLN A 121 13.52 7.75 8.09
N GLY A 122 12.52 8.40 7.49
CA GLY A 122 11.99 9.68 7.97
C GLY A 122 11.18 9.60 9.28
N THR A 123 11.05 8.43 9.89
CA THR A 123 10.34 8.19 11.17
C THR A 123 11.02 7.17 12.08
N SER A 124 12.00 6.44 11.57
CA SER A 124 12.92 5.62 12.36
C SER A 124 14.18 6.44 12.70
N ASN A 125 15.03 5.90 13.56
CA ASN A 125 16.38 6.43 13.81
C ASN A 125 17.44 5.68 12.97
N MET A 126 17.02 5.09 11.84
CA MET A 126 17.89 4.26 11.01
C MET A 126 18.62 5.10 9.96
N ASP A 127 19.88 4.78 9.69
CA ASP A 127 20.60 5.25 8.50
C ASP A 127 20.22 4.46 7.23
N ASP A 128 20.69 4.90 6.07
CA ASP A 128 20.40 4.28 4.77
C ASP A 128 20.71 2.77 4.75
N SER A 129 21.86 2.38 5.31
CA SER A 129 22.30 0.99 5.32
C SER A 129 21.41 0.12 6.20
N GLN A 130 20.98 0.66 7.34
CA GLN A 130 20.07 0.01 8.28
C GLN A 130 18.68 -0.15 7.68
N VAL A 131 18.15 0.86 6.97
CA VAL A 131 16.86 0.76 6.27
C VAL A 131 16.90 -0.28 5.17
N ILE A 132 17.95 -0.31 4.35
CA ILE A 132 18.14 -1.32 3.30
C ILE A 132 18.18 -2.72 3.90
N ASN A 133 18.95 -2.91 4.98
CA ASN A 133 19.05 -4.20 5.66
C ASN A 133 17.72 -4.61 6.31
N TYR A 134 16.96 -3.67 6.87
CA TYR A 134 15.64 -3.91 7.43
C TYR A 134 14.67 -4.44 6.36
N VAL A 135 14.60 -3.80 5.20
CA VAL A 135 13.72 -4.24 4.11
C VAL A 135 14.19 -5.57 3.50
N LYS A 136 15.50 -5.81 3.40
CA LYS A 136 16.04 -7.13 3.01
C LYS A 136 15.62 -8.23 3.99
N ASP A 137 15.68 -7.98 5.29
CA ASP A 137 15.22 -8.92 6.31
C ASP A 137 13.70 -9.16 6.22
N MET A 138 12.91 -8.11 5.97
CA MET A 138 11.48 -8.25 5.71
C MET A 138 11.20 -9.17 4.52
N ASN A 139 11.93 -8.99 3.42
CA ASN A 139 11.80 -9.84 2.24
C ASN A 139 12.12 -11.30 2.57
N ARG A 140 13.26 -11.56 3.25
CA ARG A 140 13.65 -12.90 3.70
C ARG A 140 12.59 -13.56 4.60
N LYS A 141 11.87 -12.77 5.41
CA LYS A 141 10.80 -13.23 6.29
C LYS A 141 9.42 -13.31 5.61
N GLY A 142 9.31 -13.09 4.31
CA GLY A 142 8.03 -13.09 3.58
C GLY A 142 7.10 -11.93 3.95
N ARG A 143 7.64 -10.85 4.54
CA ARG A 143 6.92 -9.63 4.92
C ARG A 143 7.01 -8.52 3.89
N TYR A 144 7.80 -8.70 2.83
CA TYR A 144 7.89 -7.79 1.70
C TYR A 144 7.76 -8.61 0.43
N CYS A 145 6.63 -8.48 -0.27
CA CYS A 145 6.31 -9.30 -1.44
C CYS A 145 6.06 -8.41 -2.66
N VAL A 146 6.57 -8.82 -3.80
CA VAL A 146 6.49 -8.09 -5.07
C VAL A 146 5.89 -9.02 -6.12
N ASP A 147 4.82 -8.59 -6.76
CA ASP A 147 4.12 -9.28 -7.85
C ASP A 147 4.00 -8.34 -9.05
N VAL A 148 5.02 -8.35 -9.91
CA VAL A 148 5.17 -7.39 -11.01
C VAL A 148 5.41 -8.08 -12.34
N TRP A 149 5.00 -7.41 -13.42
CA TRP A 149 5.16 -7.86 -14.80
C TRP A 149 5.76 -6.76 -15.70
#